data_AF-A0A3S5CHF6-F1
#
_entry.id   AF-A0A3S5CHF6-F1
#
_cell.length_a   1.000
_cell.length_b   1.000
_cell.length_c   1.000
_cell.angle_alpha   90.00
_cell.angle_beta   90.00
_cell.angle_gamma   90.00
#
_symmetry.space_group_name_H-M   'P 1'
#
loop_
_entity.id
_entity.type
_entity.pdbx_description
1 polymer ?
#
loop_
_entity_poly.entity_id
_entity_poly.type
_entity_poly.pdbx_seq_one_letter_code
_entity_poly.pdbx_strand_id
1 'polypeptide(L)'
;MVSLKHIYEIAKLKQSDPSLQSLSLESICKSIIGTAHLMGIQVLSKEQIDSKAVDYTPEGYAQFLDERNEQILQHRKALEEKKQAKMLRIS
;
A
#
# COMPACT_ATOMS: atom_id res chain seq x y z
N MET A 1 3.54 4.27 0.03
CA MET A 1 2.40 5.11 0.46
C MET A 1 1.76 5.77 -0.76
N VAL A 2 0.47 6.09 -0.69
CA VAL A 2 -0.27 6.78 -1.77
C VAL A 2 -1.09 7.93 -1.19
N SER A 3 -1.32 9.00 -1.96
CA SER A 3 -2.14 10.14 -1.51
C SER A 3 -3.59 10.02 -1.98
N LEU A 4 -4.49 10.79 -1.36
CA LEU A 4 -5.88 10.93 -1.84
C LEU A 4 -5.98 11.41 -3.30
N LYS A 5 -5.00 12.17 -3.79
CA LYS A 5 -4.94 12.55 -5.21
C LYS A 5 -4.78 11.33 -6.12
N HIS A 6 -3.93 10.37 -5.75
CA HIS A 6 -3.79 9.12 -6.50
C HIS A 6 -5.08 8.30 -6.47
N ILE A 7 -5.73 8.20 -5.30
CA ILE A 7 -7.01 7.51 -5.15
C ILE A 7 -8.06 8.13 -6.08
N TYR A 8 -8.13 9.46 -6.14
CA TYR A 8 -9.08 10.17 -6.99
C TYR A 8 -8.84 9.91 -8.49
N GLU A 9 -7.59 9.93 -8.95
CA GLU A 9 -7.28 9.61 -10.35
C GLU A 9 -7.63 8.16 -10.71
N ILE A 10 -7.35 7.20 -9.81
CA ILE A 10 -7.76 5.80 -9.98
C ILE A 10 -9.29 5.69 -10.02
N ALA A 11 -9.98 6.39 -9.12
CA ALA A 11 -11.44 6.38 -9.04
C ALA A 11 -12.10 6.96 -10.30
N LYS A 12 -11.56 8.04 -10.86
CA LYS A 12 -12.05 8.62 -12.11
C LYS A 12 -11.94 7.65 -13.27
N LEU A 13 -10.80 6.98 -13.41
CA LEU A 13 -10.62 5.95 -14.43
C LEU A 13 -11.61 4.80 -14.20
N LYS A 14 -11.75 4.36 -12.94
CA LYS A 14 -12.62 3.26 -12.55
C LYS A 14 -14.12 3.55 -12.72
N GLN A 15 -14.54 4.81 -12.61
CA GLN A 15 -15.94 5.21 -12.83
C GLN A 15 -16.40 5.01 -14.27
N SER A 16 -15.47 4.88 -15.22
CA SER A 16 -15.79 4.54 -16.61
C SER A 16 -16.27 3.09 -16.79
N ASP A 17 -16.05 2.22 -15.80
CA ASP A 17 -16.54 0.84 -15.81
C ASP A 17 -18.08 0.81 -15.84
N PRO A 18 -18.73 0.05 -16.75
CA PRO A 18 -20.19 0.03 -16.89
C PRO A 18 -20.95 -0.27 -15.59
N SER A 19 -20.38 -1.11 -14.72
CA SER A 19 -20.98 -1.48 -13.43
C SER A 19 -20.93 -0.37 -12.37
N LEU A 20 -20.16 0.69 -12.58
CA LEU A 20 -19.90 1.75 -11.60
C LEU A 20 -20.41 3.12 -12.05
N GLN A 21 -20.99 3.24 -13.25
CA GLN A 21 -21.47 4.52 -13.81
C GLN A 21 -22.57 5.18 -12.98
N SER A 22 -23.38 4.39 -12.27
CA SER A 22 -24.44 4.89 -11.39
C SER A 22 -23.94 5.30 -10.00
N LEU A 23 -22.69 4.98 -9.66
CA LEU A 23 -22.12 5.27 -8.35
C LEU A 23 -21.44 6.65 -8.35
N SER A 24 -21.55 7.32 -7.20
CA SER A 24 -20.81 8.56 -6.98
C SER A 24 -19.31 8.31 -6.96
N LEU A 25 -18.53 9.29 -7.42
CA LEU A 25 -17.07 9.22 -7.41
C LEU A 25 -16.52 9.07 -5.98
N GLU A 26 -17.20 9.67 -5.00
CA GLU A 26 -16.88 9.51 -3.56
C GLU A 26 -17.04 8.06 -3.09
N SER A 27 -18.13 7.39 -3.49
CA SER A 27 -18.36 5.97 -3.15
C SER A 27 -17.25 5.07 -3.72
N ILE A 28 -16.81 5.35 -4.95
CA ILE A 28 -15.72 4.62 -5.61
C ILE A 28 -14.39 4.89 -4.89
N CYS A 29 -14.09 6.15 -4.53
CA CYS A 29 -12.91 6.50 -3.73
C CYS A 29 -12.89 5.75 -2.39
N LYS A 30 -14.00 5.72 -1.65
CA LYS A 30 -14.13 4.99 -0.38
C LYS A 30 -13.85 3.49 -0.56
N SER A 31 -14.39 2.89 -1.62
CA SER A 31 -14.13 1.49 -1.96
C SER A 31 -12.65 1.23 -2.23
N ILE A 32 -11.98 2.10 -3.00
CA ILE A 32 -10.54 1.96 -3.32
C ILE A 32 -9.68 2.13 -2.06
N ILE A 33 -10.02 3.07 -1.17
CA ILE A 33 -9.33 3.26 0.12
C ILE A 33 -9.44 1.99 0.96
N GLY A 34 -10.63 1.38 1.03
CA GLY A 34 -10.84 0.12 1.73
C GLY A 34 -9.92 -0.99 1.21
N THR A 35 -9.85 -1.15 -0.12
CA THR A 35 -8.95 -2.12 -0.76
C THR A 35 -7.47 -1.82 -0.47
N ALA A 36 -7.05 -0.55 -0.52
CA ALA A 36 -5.67 -0.16 -0.23
C ALA A 36 -5.27 -0.54 1.21
N HIS A 37 -6.14 -0.26 2.19
CA HIS A 37 -5.89 -0.65 3.57
C HIS A 37 -5.82 -2.17 3.77
N LEU A 38 -6.68 -2.94 3.09
CA LEU A 38 -6.63 -4.41 3.13
C LEU A 38 -5.30 -4.96 2.61
N MET A 39 -4.70 -4.29 1.63
CA MET A 39 -3.38 -4.63 1.09
C MET A 39 -2.21 -4.12 1.95
N GLY A 40 -2.48 -3.45 3.07
CA GLY A 40 -1.46 -2.84 3.92
C GLY A 40 -0.84 -1.56 3.34
N ILE A 41 -1.50 -0.93 2.36
CA ILE A 41 -1.04 0.32 1.75
C ILE A 41 -1.57 1.50 2.57
N GLN A 42 -0.65 2.35 3.03
CA GLN A 42 -1.00 3.59 3.71
C GLN A 42 -1.50 4.64 2.71
N VAL A 43 -2.72 5.13 2.94
CA VAL A 43 -3.33 6.25 2.22
C VAL A 43 -3.13 7.53 3.04
N LEU A 44 -2.61 8.57 2.41
CA LEU A 44 -2.29 9.86 3.04
C LEU A 44 -3.31 10.94 2.68
N SER A 45 -3.82 11.62 3.70
CA SER A 45 -4.61 12.84 3.55
C SER A 45 -3.72 14.06 3.30
N LYS A 46 -4.34 15.17 2.89
CA LYS A 46 -3.62 16.42 2.66
C LYS A 46 -3.00 16.96 3.95
N GLU A 47 -3.72 16.87 5.06
CA GLU A 47 -3.28 17.34 6.37
C GLU A 47 -2.06 16.54 6.87
N GLN A 48 -2.00 15.25 6.59
CA GLN A 48 -0.86 14.40 6.94
C GLN A 48 0.41 14.74 6.14
N ILE A 49 0.24 15.16 4.89
CA ILE A 49 1.34 15.62 4.03
C ILE A 49 1.80 17.01 4.49
N ASP A 50 0.86 17.93 4.71
CA ASP A 50 1.15 19.33 5.07
C ASP A 50 1.77 19.44 6.47
N SER A 51 1.36 18.58 7.42
CA SER A 51 1.93 18.53 8.78
C SER A 51 3.34 17.94 8.85
N LYS A 52 3.89 17.44 7.73
CA LYS A 52 5.18 16.72 7.67
C LYS A 52 5.28 15.54 8.64
N ALA A 53 4.14 14.99 9.07
CA ALA A 53 4.11 13.78 9.88
C ALA A 53 4.63 12.55 9.11
N VAL A 54 4.55 12.60 7.78
CA VAL A 54 5.10 11.61 6.86
C VAL A 54 5.91 12.34 5.79
N ASP A 55 7.12 11.87 5.53
CA ASP A 55 7.96 12.44 4.47
C ASP A 55 7.45 11.99 3.09
N TYR A 56 6.56 12.79 2.51
CA TYR A 56 6.00 12.60 1.17
C TYR A 56 6.80 13.35 0.10
N THR A 57 8.12 13.41 0.25
CA THR A 57 9.03 13.84 -0.82
C THR A 57 9.52 12.64 -1.63
N PRO A 58 10.03 12.84 -2.87
CA PRO A 58 10.68 11.78 -3.62
C PRO A 58 11.81 11.10 -2.82
N GLU A 59 12.55 11.87 -2.04
CA GLU A 59 13.66 11.40 -1.20
C GLU A 59 13.15 10.54 -0.05
N GLY A 60 12.13 11.00 0.69
CA GLY A 60 11.49 10.22 1.75
C GLY A 60 10.84 8.93 1.23
N TYR A 61 10.26 8.98 0.03
CA TYR A 61 9.71 7.80 -0.61
C TYR A 61 10.80 6.80 -1.02
N ALA A 62 11.95 7.26 -1.51
CA ALA A 62 13.08 6.40 -1.83
C ALA A 62 13.60 5.67 -0.57
N GLN A 63 13.76 6.40 0.53
CA GLN A 63 14.14 5.81 1.82
C GLN A 63 13.14 4.73 2.27
N PHE A 64 11.84 5.02 2.18
CA PHE A 64 10.80 4.03 2.46
C PHE A 64 10.94 2.76 1.62
N LEU A 65 11.31 2.85 0.34
CA LEU A 65 11.52 1.68 -0.51
C LEU A 65 12.74 0.86 -0.10
N ASP A 66 13.84 1.51 0.25
CA ASP A 66 15.06 0.85 0.71
C ASP A 66 14.79 0.07 2.00
N GLU A 67 14.16 0.70 2.99
CA GLU A 67 13.74 0.04 4.24
C GLU A 67 12.83 -1.16 4.00
N ARG A 68 11.88 -1.05 3.05
CA ARG A 68 10.97 -2.15 2.71
C ARG A 68 11.71 -3.31 2.05
N ASN A 69 12.70 -3.03 1.20
CA ASN A 69 13.50 -4.08 0.58
C ASN A 69 14.31 -4.86 1.62
N GLU A 70 14.88 -4.17 2.61
CA GLU A 70 15.56 -4.82 3.74
C GLU A 70 14.61 -5.71 4.54
N GLN A 71 13.41 -5.23 4.86
CA GLN A 71 12.38 -6.00 5.57
C GLN A 71 11.98 -7.25 4.77
N ILE A 72 11.82 -7.14 3.45
CA ILE A 72 11.50 -8.28 2.59
C ILE A 72 12.63 -9.32 2.63
N LEU A 73 13.89 -8.87 2.55
CA LEU A 73 15.05 -9.77 2.61
C LEU A 73 15.10 -10.53 3.95
N GLN A 74 14.92 -9.82 5.07
CA GLN A 74 14.87 -10.43 6.39
C GLN A 74 13.72 -11.43 6.52
N HIS A 75 12.53 -11.08 6.03
CA HIS A 75 11.37 -11.96 6.06
C HIS A 75 11.60 -13.23 5.25
N ARG A 76 12.17 -13.12 4.05
CA ARG A 76 12.52 -14.29 3.21
C ARG A 76 13.52 -15.20 3.92
N LYS A 77 14.56 -14.64 4.52
CA LYS A 77 15.56 -15.40 5.29
C LYS A 77 14.92 -16.14 6.48
N ALA A 78 14.08 -15.47 7.25
CA ALA A 78 13.36 -16.08 8.37
C ALA A 78 12.43 -17.23 7.92
N LEU A 79 11.79 -17.10 6.76
CA LEU A 79 10.98 -18.18 6.18
C LEU A 79 11.84 -19.38 5.75
N GLU A 80 13.03 -19.16 5.20
CA GLU A 80 13.96 -20.22 4.83
C GLU A 80 14.49 -20.98 6.04
N GLU A 81 14.91 -20.26 7.09
CA GLU A 81 15.34 -20.86 8.36
C GLU A 81 14.21 -21.68 9.00
N LYS A 82 12.98 -21.15 9.00
CA LYS A 82 11.80 -21.87 9.50
C LYS A 82 11.48 -23.12 8.68
N LYS A 83 11.71 -23.10 7.36
CA LYS A 83 11.54 -24.29 6.50
C LYS A 83 12.62 -25.34 6.77
N GLN A 84 13.88 -24.93 6.89
CA GLN A 84 15.00 -25.82 7.19
C GLN A 84 14.84 -26.49 8.56
N ALA A 85 14.48 -25.72 9.60
CA ALA A 85 14.22 -26.25 10.93
C ALA A 85 13.07 -27.27 10.96
N LYS A 86 12.04 -27.08 10.13
CA LYS A 86 10.94 -28.06 9.98
C LYS A 86 11.40 -29.35 9.30
N MET A 87 12.25 -29.26 8.27
CA MET A 87 12.78 -30.45 7.58
C MET A 87 13.66 -31.29 8.51
N LEU A 88 14.57 -30.65 9.26
CA LEU A 88 15.46 -31.30 10.23
C LEU A 88 14.72 -31.98 11.41
N ARG A 89 13.44 -31.66 11.63
CA ARG A 89 12.62 -32.30 12.68
C ARG A 89 11.97 -33.61 12.22
N ILE A 90 11.83 -33.83 10.92
CA ILE A 90 11.13 -34.98 10.34
C ILE A 90 12.11 -36.06 9.87
N SER A 91 13.33 -35.67 9.50
CA SER A 91 14.48 -36.55 9.22
C SER A 91 15.16 -37.04 10.49
#